data_AF-A0A257H0E5-F1
#
_entry.id   AF-A0A257H0E5-F1
#
_cell.length_a   1.000
_cell.length_b   1.000
_cell.length_c   1.000
_cell.angle_alpha   90.00
_cell.angle_beta   90.00
_cell.angle_gamma   90.00
#
_symmetry.space_group_name_H-M   'P 1'
#
loop_
_entity.id
_entity.type
_entity.pdbx_description
1 polymer ?
#
loop_
_entity_poly.entity_id
_entity_poly.type
_entity_poly.pdbx_seq_one_letter_code
_entity_poly.pdbx_strand_id
1 'polypeptide(L)'
;LMLQVLDLLVNRDRQRGLPLPVEEVPVNVGVAAICWPLGQPLAKDDPNCRRQRFAWTLDGTTPPTLQALDQPLGLGLQQNIWVNAQGLQVGAACAGAQARSVTLWPAPLEPWLPRRERRSARLPASDPACPPALPAAVAPLSIVGVREGDNLRRPAASREALQLKLSALGGSGRRWWFLNGQPLTDTAPDASFNQAFNQLGRQQLSVLDESGQTARLEFSISP
;
A
#
# COMPACT_ATOMS: atom_id res chain seq x y z
N LEU A 1 -6.99 -30.15 -24.55
CA LEU A 1 -6.61 -30.61 -25.90
C LEU A 1 -6.32 -29.45 -26.86
N MET A 2 -7.11 -28.37 -26.92
CA MET A 2 -6.91 -27.27 -27.88
C MET A 2 -5.62 -26.44 -27.62
N LEU A 3 -5.24 -26.22 -26.36
CA LEU A 3 -4.02 -25.45 -26.01
C LEU A 3 -2.71 -26.17 -26.39
N GLN A 4 -2.69 -27.51 -26.33
CA GLN A 4 -1.50 -28.31 -26.68
C GLN A 4 -1.19 -28.25 -28.19
N VAL A 5 -2.22 -28.13 -29.04
CA VAL A 5 -2.04 -27.99 -30.48
C VAL A 5 -1.52 -26.60 -30.82
N LEU A 6 -2.02 -25.56 -30.16
CA LEU A 6 -1.55 -24.19 -30.33
C LEU A 6 -0.06 -24.06 -29.98
N ASP A 7 0.36 -24.62 -28.83
CA ASP A 7 1.75 -24.56 -28.38
C ASP A 7 2.72 -25.29 -29.33
N LEU A 8 2.28 -26.41 -29.93
CA LEU A 8 3.07 -27.15 -30.92
C LEU A 8 3.24 -26.36 -32.23
N LEU A 9 2.18 -25.69 -32.69
CA LEU A 9 2.22 -24.87 -33.90
C LEU A 9 3.08 -23.62 -33.71
N VAL A 10 2.89 -22.90 -32.61
CA VAL A 10 3.68 -21.70 -32.25
C VAL A 10 5.18 -22.03 -32.15
N ASN A 11 5.54 -23.16 -31.54
CA ASN A 11 6.94 -23.57 -31.45
C ASN A 11 7.53 -23.98 -32.81
N ARG A 12 6.76 -24.68 -33.65
CA ARG A 12 7.17 -25.04 -35.01
C ARG A 12 7.39 -23.80 -35.88
N ASP A 13 6.52 -22.81 -35.77
CA ASP A 13 6.62 -21.56 -36.54
C ASP A 13 7.82 -20.72 -36.08
N ARG A 14 8.06 -20.64 -34.76
CA ARG A 14 9.30 -20.06 -34.20
C ARG A 14 10.56 -20.75 -34.72
N GLN A 15 10.60 -22.09 -34.75
CA GLN A 15 11.75 -22.84 -35.26
C GLN A 15 11.99 -22.61 -36.75
N ARG A 16 10.96 -22.25 -37.52
CA ARG A 16 11.04 -21.92 -38.95
C ARG A 16 11.34 -20.44 -39.22
N GLY A 17 11.52 -19.63 -38.18
CA GLY A 17 11.72 -18.19 -38.32
C GLY A 17 10.50 -17.45 -38.86
N LEU A 18 9.31 -18.06 -38.80
CA LEU A 18 8.07 -17.38 -39.17
C LEU A 18 7.71 -16.41 -38.05
N PRO A 19 7.53 -15.11 -38.35
CA PRO A 19 7.12 -14.14 -37.34
C PRO A 19 5.73 -14.53 -36.83
N LEU A 20 5.55 -14.43 -35.52
CA LEU A 20 4.21 -14.58 -34.95
C LEU A 20 3.32 -13.47 -35.51
N PRO A 21 2.03 -13.75 -35.79
CA PRO A 21 1.10 -12.70 -36.18
C PRO A 21 1.12 -11.62 -35.09
N VAL A 22 1.50 -10.41 -35.47
CA VAL A 22 1.39 -9.25 -34.59
C VAL A 22 -0.10 -8.93 -34.57
N GLU A 23 -0.73 -9.12 -33.42
CA GLU A 23 -2.13 -8.75 -33.24
C GLU A 23 -2.26 -7.23 -33.43
N GLU A 24 -3.07 -6.81 -34.41
CA GLU A 24 -3.31 -5.40 -34.66
C GLU A 24 -4.06 -4.81 -33.47
N VAL A 25 -3.36 -4.01 -32.67
CA VAL A 25 -4.00 -3.23 -31.61
C VAL A 25 -4.65 -1.98 -32.22
N PRO A 26 -5.84 -1.58 -31.73
CA PRO A 26 -6.45 -0.33 -32.16
C PRO A 26 -5.52 0.87 -31.98
N VAL A 27 -5.58 1.86 -32.89
CA VAL A 27 -4.68 3.03 -32.90
C VAL A 27 -4.73 3.86 -31.61
N ASN A 28 -5.85 3.81 -30.88
CA ASN A 28 -6.03 4.48 -29.61
C ASN A 28 -5.47 3.69 -28.41
N VAL A 29 -5.00 2.47 -28.61
CA VAL A 29 -4.36 1.65 -27.57
C VAL A 29 -2.84 1.77 -27.70
N GLY A 30 -2.21 2.31 -26.67
CA GLY A 30 -0.76 2.50 -26.60
C GLY A 30 -0.14 1.95 -25.33
N VAL A 31 1.18 2.11 -25.17
CA VAL A 31 1.90 1.77 -23.94
C VAL A 31 2.63 3.01 -23.44
N ALA A 32 2.49 3.31 -22.15
CA ALA A 32 3.25 4.37 -21.48
C ALA A 32 4.14 3.81 -20.38
N ALA A 33 5.32 4.38 -20.23
CA ALA A 33 6.14 4.19 -19.04
C ALA A 33 5.59 5.07 -17.91
N ILE A 34 5.17 4.44 -16.82
CA ILE A 34 4.64 5.10 -15.63
C ILE A 34 5.49 4.78 -14.42
N CYS A 35 5.40 5.65 -13.42
CA CYS A 35 6.13 5.54 -12.18
C CYS A 35 5.17 5.36 -11.01
N TRP A 36 5.34 4.27 -10.28
CA TRP A 36 4.63 4.03 -9.04
C TRP A 36 5.33 4.75 -7.88
N PRO A 37 4.57 5.26 -6.88
CA PRO A 37 3.16 4.92 -6.62
C PRO A 37 2.09 5.86 -7.18
N LEU A 38 2.41 6.91 -7.95
CA LEU A 38 1.38 7.76 -8.58
C LEU A 38 0.70 7.09 -9.77
N GLY A 39 1.38 6.16 -10.43
CA GLY A 39 0.92 5.60 -11.70
C GLY A 39 0.97 6.63 -12.85
N GLN A 40 1.79 7.66 -12.69
CA GLN A 40 1.93 8.78 -13.64
C GLN A 40 3.29 8.73 -14.36
N PRO A 41 3.40 9.26 -15.58
CA PRO A 41 4.69 9.41 -16.24
C PRO A 41 5.57 10.38 -15.45
N LEU A 42 6.78 9.96 -15.12
CA LEU A 42 7.83 10.78 -14.50
C LEU A 42 9.16 10.49 -15.20
N ALA A 43 10.13 11.40 -15.06
CA ALA A 43 11.49 11.14 -15.50
C ALA A 43 12.07 9.93 -14.75
N LYS A 44 12.92 9.15 -15.41
CA LYS A 44 13.47 7.90 -14.85
C LYS A 44 14.34 8.15 -13.61
N ASP A 45 15.00 9.29 -13.56
CA ASP A 45 15.85 9.79 -12.48
C ASP A 45 15.08 10.62 -11.44
N ASP A 46 13.78 10.82 -11.62
CA ASP A 46 12.95 11.50 -10.64
C ASP A 46 12.96 10.71 -9.32
N PRO A 47 13.26 11.34 -8.16
CA PRO A 47 13.30 10.66 -6.86
C PRO A 47 11.96 10.02 -6.46
N ASN A 48 10.85 10.48 -7.05
CA ASN A 48 9.50 9.95 -6.88
C ASN A 48 9.18 8.81 -7.85
N CYS A 49 10.00 8.55 -8.86
CA CYS A 49 9.89 7.35 -9.68
C CYS A 49 10.48 6.12 -8.96
N ARG A 50 9.72 5.56 -8.02
CA ARG A 50 10.20 4.46 -7.16
C ARG A 50 10.27 3.14 -7.89
N ARG A 51 9.27 2.89 -8.74
CA ARG A 51 9.19 1.70 -9.55
C ARG A 51 8.60 2.03 -10.91
N GLN A 52 9.44 1.95 -11.93
CA GLN A 52 9.00 2.08 -13.31
C GLN A 52 8.20 0.84 -13.73
N ARG A 53 7.06 1.07 -14.39
CA ARG A 53 6.17 0.04 -14.96
C ARG A 53 5.71 0.50 -16.34
N PHE A 54 5.32 -0.46 -17.17
CA PHE A 54 4.64 -0.17 -18.43
C PHE A 54 3.15 -0.43 -18.26
N ALA A 55 2.32 0.51 -18.68
CA ALA A 55 0.87 0.42 -18.63
C ALA A 55 0.29 0.64 -20.02
N TRP A 56 -0.75 -0.12 -20.34
CA TRP A 56 -1.58 0.15 -21.51
C TRP A 56 -2.37 1.44 -21.29
N THR A 57 -2.48 2.25 -22.35
CA THR A 57 -3.16 3.54 -22.34
C THR A 57 -4.24 3.55 -23.42
N LEU A 58 -5.37 4.18 -23.12
CA LEU A 58 -6.40 4.50 -24.10
C LEU A 58 -6.33 6.00 -24.42
N ASP A 59 -6.17 6.36 -25.69
CA ASP A 59 -5.99 7.74 -26.15
C ASP A 59 -4.84 8.46 -25.40
N GLY A 60 -3.76 7.72 -25.08
CA GLY A 60 -2.63 8.23 -24.31
C GLY A 60 -2.92 8.49 -22.82
N THR A 61 -4.12 8.17 -22.33
CA THR A 61 -4.53 8.42 -20.94
C THR A 61 -3.82 7.48 -19.97
N THR A 62 -3.20 8.07 -18.94
CA THR A 62 -2.61 7.36 -17.80
C THR A 62 -3.39 7.71 -16.53
N PRO A 63 -4.31 6.85 -16.05
CA PRO A 63 -5.09 7.17 -14.87
C PRO A 63 -4.19 7.25 -13.62
N PRO A 64 -4.38 8.23 -12.73
CA PRO A 64 -3.64 8.30 -11.50
C PRO A 64 -4.03 7.13 -10.58
N THR A 65 -3.09 6.76 -9.72
CA THR A 65 -3.36 5.81 -8.65
C THR A 65 -4.41 6.43 -7.73
N LEU A 66 -5.53 5.72 -7.58
CA LEU A 66 -6.63 6.17 -6.74
C LEU A 66 -6.21 6.14 -5.27
N GLN A 67 -6.75 7.07 -4.50
CA GLN A 67 -6.66 7.02 -3.04
C GLN A 67 -7.34 5.73 -2.55
N ALA A 68 -6.72 5.05 -1.58
CA ALA A 68 -7.33 3.87 -1.01
C ALA A 68 -8.55 4.29 -0.16
N LEU A 69 -9.64 3.52 -0.20
CA LEU A 69 -10.87 3.85 0.56
C LEU A 69 -10.63 3.91 2.06
N ASP A 70 -9.68 3.11 2.55
CA ASP A 70 -9.21 2.99 3.93
C ASP A 70 -7.99 3.88 4.22
N GLN A 71 -7.70 4.85 3.35
CA GLN A 71 -6.61 5.80 3.55
C GLN A 71 -6.96 6.78 4.67
N PRO A 72 -6.17 6.86 5.75
CA PRO A 72 -6.45 7.78 6.84
C PRO A 72 -6.44 9.24 6.36
N LEU A 73 -7.35 10.05 6.90
CA LEU A 73 -7.44 11.48 6.58
C LEU A 73 -6.10 12.18 6.82
N GLY A 74 -5.67 13.00 5.86
CA GLY A 74 -4.39 13.71 5.90
C GLY A 74 -3.19 12.95 5.35
N LEU A 75 -3.32 11.66 5.02
CA LEU A 75 -2.28 10.90 4.33
C LEU A 75 -2.61 10.78 2.84
N GLY A 76 -1.93 11.53 1.97
CA GLY A 76 -2.06 11.39 0.52
C GLY A 76 -0.97 10.50 -0.11
N LEU A 77 -1.08 10.28 -1.42
CA LEU A 77 0.01 9.70 -2.23
C LEU A 77 1.15 10.69 -2.49
N GLN A 78 0.91 11.98 -2.26
CA GLN A 78 1.87 13.04 -2.43
C GLN A 78 1.81 13.96 -1.21
N GLN A 79 2.96 14.23 -0.61
CA GLN A 79 3.09 15.08 0.56
C GLN A 79 4.08 16.20 0.27
N ASN A 80 3.68 17.44 0.56
CA ASN A 80 4.56 18.59 0.47
C ASN A 80 5.25 18.80 1.83
N ILE A 81 6.57 18.82 1.80
CA ILE A 81 7.43 19.05 2.97
C ILE A 81 8.37 20.21 2.70
N TRP A 82 8.97 20.73 3.76
CA TRP A 82 10.04 21.72 3.67
C TRP A 82 11.33 21.07 4.15
N VAL A 83 12.41 21.23 3.40
CA VAL A 83 13.73 20.68 3.76
C VAL A 83 14.79 21.78 3.79
N ASN A 84 15.76 21.65 4.69
CA ASN A 84 16.94 22.52 4.70
C ASN A 84 18.03 22.00 3.73
N ALA A 85 19.15 22.71 3.66
CA ALA A 85 20.29 22.32 2.80
C ALA A 85 20.91 20.96 3.17
N GLN A 86 20.75 20.51 4.41
CA GLN A 86 21.19 19.21 4.91
C GLN A 86 20.20 18.08 4.57
N GLY A 87 19.05 18.41 3.97
CA GLY A 87 18.00 17.47 3.61
C GLY A 87 17.10 17.06 4.79
N LEU A 88 17.23 17.70 5.96
CA LEU A 88 16.34 17.48 7.10
C LEU A 88 15.03 18.24 6.92
N GLN A 89 13.94 17.70 7.45
CA GLN A 89 12.64 18.34 7.41
C GLN A 89 12.59 19.51 8.40
N VAL A 90 12.12 20.66 7.94
CA VAL A 90 12.03 21.91 8.70
C VAL A 90 10.63 22.53 8.60
N GLY A 91 10.38 23.57 9.39
CA GLY A 91 9.23 24.46 9.19
C GLY A 91 9.36 25.34 7.95
N ALA A 92 8.22 25.75 7.39
CA ALA A 92 8.18 26.61 6.20
C ALA A 92 8.85 27.99 6.41
N ALA A 93 8.85 28.49 7.64
CA ALA A 93 9.43 29.78 8.01
C ALA A 93 10.94 29.72 8.32
N CYS A 94 11.54 28.52 8.30
CA CYS A 94 12.95 28.35 8.60
C CYS A 94 13.84 28.92 7.48
N ALA A 95 14.97 29.50 7.84
CA ALA A 95 15.92 30.04 6.86
C ALA A 95 16.42 28.94 5.91
N GLY A 96 16.33 29.18 4.60
CA GLY A 96 16.75 28.21 3.58
C GLY A 96 15.81 27.00 3.41
N ALA A 97 14.58 27.06 3.95
CA ALA A 97 13.57 26.04 3.73
C ALA A 97 13.16 25.96 2.25
N GLN A 98 13.26 24.77 1.66
CA GLN A 98 12.89 24.51 0.28
C GLN A 98 11.70 23.54 0.25
N ALA A 99 10.66 23.92 -0.49
CA ALA A 99 9.51 23.06 -0.69
C ALA A 99 9.91 21.84 -1.54
N ARG A 100 9.55 20.66 -1.08
CA ARG A 100 9.77 19.39 -1.78
C ARG A 100 8.51 18.56 -1.75
N SER A 101 8.17 17.98 -2.90
CA SER A 101 7.07 17.04 -2.99
C SER A 101 7.59 15.61 -2.97
N VAL A 102 7.08 14.81 -2.03
CA VAL A 102 7.46 13.42 -1.84
C VAL A 102 6.27 12.53 -2.12
N THR A 103 6.46 11.57 -3.01
CA THR A 103 5.45 10.58 -3.35
C THR A 103 5.55 9.35 -2.46
N LEU A 104 4.45 8.99 -1.82
CA LEU A 104 4.31 7.90 -0.87
C LEU A 104 3.32 6.85 -1.39
N TRP A 105 3.53 5.60 -1.02
CA TRP A 105 2.57 4.53 -1.29
C TRP A 105 1.28 4.77 -0.49
N PRO A 106 0.14 4.23 -0.95
CA PRO A 106 -1.08 4.22 -0.14
C PRO A 106 -0.78 3.67 1.26
N ALA A 107 -1.22 4.39 2.29
CA ALA A 107 -0.92 4.03 3.68
C ALA A 107 -1.26 2.55 3.99
N PRO A 108 -2.42 2.01 3.58
CA PRO A 108 -2.74 0.60 3.79
C PRO A 108 -1.64 -0.37 3.34
N LEU A 109 -0.88 -0.03 2.29
CA LEU A 109 0.15 -0.92 1.75
C LEU A 109 1.44 -1.02 2.61
N GLU A 110 1.67 -0.08 3.52
CA GLU A 110 2.89 0.01 4.36
C GLU A 110 3.38 -1.31 4.97
N PRO A 111 2.53 -2.19 5.55
CA PRO A 111 2.96 -3.44 6.17
C PRO A 111 3.57 -4.43 5.17
N TRP A 112 3.19 -4.32 3.89
CA TRP A 112 3.65 -5.17 2.80
C TRP A 112 4.78 -4.55 1.97
N LEU A 113 5.16 -3.30 2.25
CA LEU A 113 6.26 -2.62 1.56
C LEU A 113 7.63 -3.04 2.13
N PRO A 114 8.66 -3.13 1.27
CA PRO A 114 10.04 -3.18 1.72
C PRO A 114 10.37 -1.99 2.63
N ARG A 115 11.19 -2.18 3.66
CA ARG A 115 11.50 -1.14 4.67
C ARG A 115 11.90 0.21 4.06
N ARG A 116 12.67 0.22 2.96
CA ARG A 116 13.11 1.45 2.26
C ARG A 116 11.99 2.26 1.59
N GLU A 117 10.86 1.62 1.28
CA GLU A 117 9.71 2.27 0.63
C GLU A 117 8.64 2.71 1.63
N ARG A 118 8.79 2.32 2.90
CA ARG A 118 7.89 2.74 3.97
C ARG A 118 8.00 4.23 4.23
N ARG A 119 6.91 4.87 4.64
CA ARG A 119 6.85 6.32 4.89
C ARG A 119 7.95 6.80 5.85
N SER A 120 8.23 6.05 6.92
CA SER A 120 9.27 6.40 7.91
C SER A 120 10.68 6.42 7.33
N ALA A 121 10.96 5.66 6.26
CA ALA A 121 12.23 5.69 5.56
C ALA A 121 12.26 6.68 4.38
N ARG A 122 11.08 7.02 3.84
CA ARG A 122 10.94 7.95 2.71
C ARG A 122 10.91 9.41 3.13
N LEU A 123 10.37 9.71 4.30
CA LEU A 123 10.35 11.06 4.86
C LEU A 123 11.70 11.34 5.57
N PRO A 124 12.31 12.51 5.34
CA PRO A 124 13.51 12.91 6.08
C PRO A 124 13.25 13.05 7.58
N ALA A 125 14.32 12.91 8.37
CA ALA A 125 14.25 13.21 9.80
C ALA A 125 13.99 14.72 10.03
N SER A 126 13.33 15.04 11.14
CA SER A 126 13.11 16.42 11.56
C SER A 126 14.40 17.07 12.04
N ASP A 127 14.63 18.33 11.65
CA ASP A 127 15.68 19.18 12.24
C ASP A 127 15.28 19.58 13.67
N PRO A 128 16.13 19.36 14.69
CA PRO A 128 15.83 19.76 16.07
C PRO A 128 15.93 21.27 16.29
N ALA A 129 16.69 22.01 15.47
CA ALA A 129 16.88 23.45 15.62
C ALA A 129 15.71 24.26 15.05
N CYS A 130 15.04 23.74 14.02
CA CYS A 130 13.87 24.38 13.40
C CYS A 130 12.85 23.32 12.95
N PRO A 131 12.17 22.65 13.90
CA PRO A 131 11.26 21.57 13.58
C PRO A 131 10.03 22.07 12.78
N PRO A 132 9.38 21.20 11.99
CA PRO A 132 8.13 21.53 11.34
C PRO A 132 7.07 21.95 12.37
N ALA A 133 6.31 22.99 12.05
CA ALA A 133 5.38 23.66 12.98
C ALA A 133 4.23 22.76 13.49
N LEU A 134 3.92 21.69 12.75
CA LEU A 134 3.02 20.64 13.20
C LEU A 134 3.81 19.34 13.21
N PRO A 135 3.73 18.52 14.28
CA PRO A 135 4.15 17.13 14.21
C PRO A 135 3.51 16.50 12.98
N ALA A 136 4.22 15.59 12.30
CA ALA A 136 3.63 14.84 11.21
C ALA A 136 2.28 14.29 11.70
N ALA A 137 1.19 14.67 11.04
CA ALA A 137 -0.16 14.33 11.48
C ALA A 137 -0.19 12.83 11.76
N VAL A 138 -0.39 12.47 13.04
CA VAL A 138 -0.52 11.07 13.41
C VAL A 138 -1.84 10.63 12.81
N ALA A 139 -1.75 9.84 11.75
CA ALA A 139 -2.92 9.28 11.11
C ALA A 139 -3.78 8.56 12.16
N PRO A 140 -5.11 8.68 12.06
CA PRO A 140 -5.98 7.95 12.98
C PRO A 140 -5.65 6.46 12.92
N LEU A 141 -5.72 5.81 14.08
CA LEU A 141 -5.49 4.38 14.20
C LEU A 141 -6.44 3.62 13.27
N SER A 142 -5.90 2.68 12.48
CA SER A 142 -6.71 1.82 11.61
C SER A 142 -6.16 0.39 11.58
N ILE A 143 -7.05 -0.58 11.38
CA ILE A 143 -6.72 -2.00 11.26
C ILE A 143 -6.46 -2.33 9.79
N VAL A 144 -5.43 -3.13 9.54
CA VAL A 144 -5.04 -3.60 8.22
C VAL A 144 -4.94 -5.12 8.21
N GLY A 145 -5.48 -5.74 7.15
CA GLY A 145 -5.51 -7.18 6.93
C GLY A 145 -6.93 -7.76 6.80
N VAL A 146 -7.95 -7.00 7.21
CA VAL A 146 -9.38 -7.28 7.04
C VAL A 146 -10.14 -5.95 7.05
N ARG A 147 -11.32 -5.89 6.41
CA ARG A 147 -12.15 -4.70 6.31
C ARG A 147 -13.52 -4.90 6.95
N GLU A 148 -14.14 -3.77 7.28
CA GLU A 148 -15.52 -3.72 7.74
C GLU A 148 -16.45 -4.42 6.73
N GLY A 149 -17.26 -5.35 7.22
CA GLY A 149 -18.25 -6.09 6.43
C GLY A 149 -17.68 -7.22 5.57
N ASP A 150 -16.38 -7.52 5.63
CA ASP A 150 -15.79 -8.61 4.86
C ASP A 150 -16.50 -9.95 5.17
N ASN A 151 -16.69 -10.77 4.13
CA ASN A 151 -17.17 -12.15 4.27
C ASN A 151 -16.10 -13.10 3.77
N LEU A 152 -15.34 -13.63 4.73
CA LEU A 152 -14.19 -14.47 4.46
C LEU A 152 -14.61 -15.94 4.46
N ARG A 153 -14.08 -16.70 3.50
CA ARG A 153 -14.30 -18.15 3.41
C ARG A 153 -12.99 -18.90 3.55
N ARG A 154 -13.07 -20.08 4.15
CA ARG A 154 -11.97 -21.04 4.11
C ARG A 154 -11.89 -21.66 2.71
N PRO A 155 -10.69 -22.00 2.23
CA PRO A 155 -10.55 -22.81 1.02
C PRO A 155 -11.34 -24.12 1.19
N ALA A 156 -12.13 -24.51 0.19
CA ALA A 156 -13.08 -25.63 0.29
C ALA A 156 -12.45 -26.97 0.70
N ALA A 157 -11.15 -27.17 0.41
CA ALA A 157 -10.41 -28.38 0.76
C ALA A 157 -9.67 -28.31 2.10
N SER A 158 -9.64 -27.15 2.77
CA SER A 158 -8.91 -26.97 4.03
C SER A 158 -9.84 -27.01 5.23
N ARG A 159 -9.44 -27.78 6.25
CA ARG A 159 -10.07 -27.78 7.59
C ARG A 159 -9.32 -26.89 8.58
N GLU A 160 -8.23 -26.26 8.14
CA GLU A 160 -7.42 -25.40 9.00
C GLU A 160 -8.15 -24.10 9.32
N ALA A 161 -7.75 -23.48 10.42
CA ALA A 161 -8.21 -22.15 10.80
C ALA A 161 -7.85 -21.13 9.71
N LEU A 162 -8.74 -20.17 9.46
CA LEU A 162 -8.43 -19.08 8.55
C LEU A 162 -7.29 -18.24 9.16
N GLN A 163 -6.17 -18.15 8.45
CA GLN A 163 -5.01 -17.36 8.88
C GLN A 163 -5.05 -15.98 8.24
N LEU A 164 -5.13 -14.93 9.04
CA LEU A 164 -5.01 -13.55 8.56
C LEU A 164 -3.77 -12.89 9.15
N LYS A 165 -3.03 -12.17 8.30
CA LYS A 165 -1.94 -11.31 8.74
C LYS A 165 -2.51 -9.94 9.07
N LEU A 166 -2.48 -9.58 10.36
CA LEU A 166 -3.03 -8.35 10.89
C LEU A 166 -1.92 -7.38 11.26
N SER A 167 -2.20 -6.09 11.08
CA SER A 167 -1.34 -4.98 11.51
C SER A 167 -2.19 -3.73 11.70
N ALA A 168 -1.62 -2.68 12.26
CA ALA A 168 -2.29 -1.39 12.38
C ALA A 168 -1.43 -0.28 11.80
N LEU A 169 -2.11 0.75 11.30
CA LEU A 169 -1.52 1.98 10.79
C LEU A 169 -2.00 3.16 11.61
N GLY A 170 -1.20 4.23 11.58
CA GLY A 170 -1.48 5.38 12.42
C GLY A 170 -1.37 5.04 13.91
N GLY A 171 -2.02 5.89 14.71
CA GLY A 171 -1.90 5.87 16.15
C GLY A 171 -0.49 6.14 16.65
N SER A 172 -0.29 6.01 17.96
CA SER A 172 0.99 6.22 18.62
C SER A 172 1.31 5.12 19.61
N GLY A 173 2.59 4.74 19.67
CA GLY A 173 3.10 3.85 20.70
C GLY A 173 2.66 2.39 20.56
N ARG A 174 2.62 1.69 21.69
CA ARG A 174 2.24 0.26 21.75
C ARG A 174 0.76 0.07 21.38
N ARG A 175 0.43 -1.10 20.84
CA ARG A 175 -0.92 -1.45 20.38
C ARG A 175 -1.42 -2.69 21.08
N TRP A 176 -2.62 -2.64 21.65
CA TRP A 176 -3.28 -3.78 22.28
C TRP A 176 -4.47 -4.23 21.43
N TRP A 177 -4.48 -5.51 21.09
CA TRP A 177 -5.46 -6.11 20.20
C TRP A 177 -6.49 -6.92 20.98
N PHE A 178 -7.74 -6.85 20.53
CA PHE A 178 -8.87 -7.55 21.13
C PHE A 178 -9.69 -8.25 20.05
N LEU A 179 -10.09 -9.48 20.32
CA LEU A 179 -11.02 -10.25 19.49
C LEU A 179 -12.29 -10.53 20.29
N ASN A 180 -13.43 -10.06 19.80
CA ASN A 180 -14.73 -10.19 20.47
C ASN A 180 -14.70 -9.71 21.94
N GLY A 181 -13.98 -8.60 22.18
CA GLY A 181 -13.82 -8.01 23.51
C GLY A 181 -12.81 -8.71 24.43
N GLN A 182 -12.21 -9.83 24.01
CA GLN A 182 -11.17 -10.52 24.77
C GLN A 182 -9.77 -10.06 24.33
N PRO A 183 -8.81 -9.86 25.26
CA PRO A 183 -7.43 -9.56 24.92
C PRO A 183 -6.84 -10.66 24.03
N LEU A 184 -6.19 -10.25 22.93
CA LEU A 184 -5.58 -11.16 21.96
C LEU A 184 -4.06 -11.16 22.05
N THR A 185 -3.44 -10.00 21.83
CA THR A 185 -1.99 -9.81 21.84
C THR A 185 -1.67 -8.32 21.87
N ASP A 186 -0.39 -7.96 22.01
CA ASP A 186 0.10 -6.61 21.83
C ASP A 186 1.22 -6.55 20.79
N THR A 187 1.34 -5.41 20.11
CA THR A 187 2.36 -5.21 19.07
C THR A 187 3.04 -3.86 19.21
N ALA A 188 4.31 -3.82 18.78
CA ALA A 188 5.03 -2.58 18.56
C ALA A 188 4.42 -1.77 17.39
N PRO A 189 4.76 -0.48 17.24
CA PRO A 189 4.51 0.27 16.02
C PRO A 189 4.99 -0.51 14.78
N ASP A 190 4.21 -0.43 13.69
CA ASP A 190 4.36 -1.10 12.40
C ASP A 190 4.59 -2.62 12.39
N ALA A 191 4.45 -3.31 13.53
CA ALA A 191 4.55 -4.75 13.61
C ALA A 191 3.24 -5.43 13.12
N SER A 192 3.42 -6.54 12.43
CA SER A 192 2.34 -7.41 11.96
C SER A 192 2.40 -8.76 12.67
N PHE A 193 1.25 -9.39 12.89
CA PHE A 193 1.15 -10.74 13.45
C PHE A 193 0.13 -11.58 12.66
N ASN A 194 0.23 -12.90 12.75
CA ASN A 194 -0.75 -13.81 12.16
C ASN A 194 -1.77 -14.22 13.21
N GLN A 195 -3.04 -14.14 12.85
CA GLN A 195 -4.16 -14.56 13.69
C GLN A 195 -4.93 -15.71 13.04
N ALA A 196 -5.07 -16.79 13.79
CA ALA A 196 -5.89 -17.94 13.43
C ALA A 196 -7.34 -17.71 13.88
N PHE A 197 -8.29 -17.77 12.96
CA PHE A 197 -9.72 -17.69 13.27
C PHE A 197 -10.36 -19.07 13.20
N ASN A 198 -10.71 -19.60 14.39
CA ASN A 198 -11.30 -20.93 14.55
C ASN A 198 -12.83 -20.92 14.53
N GLN A 199 -13.44 -19.77 14.83
CA GLN A 199 -14.89 -19.62 14.97
C GLN A 199 -15.49 -19.03 13.69
N LEU A 200 -16.54 -19.69 13.18
CA LEU A 200 -17.36 -19.16 12.11
C LEU A 200 -18.31 -18.08 12.65
N GLY A 201 -18.90 -17.32 11.74
CA GLY A 201 -19.85 -16.25 12.06
C GLY A 201 -19.18 -14.88 12.20
N ARG A 202 -19.87 -13.98 12.90
CA ARG A 202 -19.43 -12.60 13.07
C ARG A 202 -18.23 -12.53 14.03
N GLN A 203 -17.20 -11.81 13.62
CA GLN A 203 -16.01 -11.51 14.40
C GLN A 203 -15.88 -10.00 14.53
N GLN A 204 -15.52 -9.53 15.71
CA GLN A 204 -15.20 -8.14 15.99
C GLN A 204 -13.73 -8.05 16.36
N LEU A 205 -12.96 -7.29 15.58
CA LEU A 205 -11.56 -6.99 15.88
C LEU A 205 -11.45 -5.55 16.34
N SER A 206 -10.68 -5.30 17.39
CA SER A 206 -10.45 -3.96 17.90
C SER A 206 -8.99 -3.79 18.33
N VAL A 207 -8.47 -2.58 18.17
CA VAL A 207 -7.13 -2.20 18.59
C VAL A 207 -7.18 -0.87 19.35
N LEU A 208 -6.43 -0.81 20.45
CA LEU A 208 -6.21 0.38 21.27
C LEU A 208 -4.73 0.75 21.19
N ASP A 209 -4.41 2.03 21.10
CA ASP A 209 -3.03 2.52 21.17
C ASP A 209 -2.70 3.22 22.49
N GLU A 210 -1.42 3.57 22.67
CA GLU A 210 -0.89 4.20 23.88
C GLU A 210 -1.43 5.63 24.14
N SER A 211 -1.96 6.30 23.11
CA SER A 211 -2.63 7.59 23.25
C SER A 211 -4.14 7.47 23.54
N GLY A 212 -4.67 6.25 23.61
CA GLY A 212 -6.08 5.99 23.82
C GLY A 212 -6.93 6.03 22.54
N GLN A 213 -6.32 6.08 21.36
CA GLN A 213 -7.07 5.93 20.11
C GLN A 213 -7.53 4.48 19.94
N THR A 214 -8.71 4.31 19.37
CA THR A 214 -9.30 3.00 19.09
C THR A 214 -9.71 2.87 17.64
N ALA A 215 -9.45 1.70 17.06
CA ALA A 215 -10.07 1.27 15.82
C ALA A 215 -10.81 -0.04 16.04
N ARG A 216 -12.00 -0.16 15.47
CA ARG A 216 -12.85 -1.36 15.54
C ARG A 216 -13.42 -1.64 14.17
N LEU A 217 -13.51 -2.92 13.84
CA LEU A 217 -14.26 -3.40 12.70
C LEU A 217 -14.98 -4.71 13.01
N GLU A 218 -16.01 -5.00 12.22
CA GLU A 218 -16.74 -6.26 12.20
C GLU A 218 -16.64 -6.93 10.83
N PHE A 219 -16.46 -8.24 10.82
CA PHE A 219 -16.44 -9.06 9.61
C PHE A 219 -17.04 -10.43 9.91
N SER A 220 -17.27 -11.25 8.89
CA SER A 220 -17.87 -12.57 9.00
C SER A 220 -16.99 -13.64 8.39
N ILE A 221 -16.98 -14.82 9.01
CA ILE A 221 -16.32 -16.01 8.48
C ILE A 221 -17.39 -17.03 8.14
N SER A 222 -17.57 -17.30 6.85
CA SER A 222 -18.51 -18.30 6.37
C SER A 222 -17.82 -19.65 6.09
N PRO A 223 -18.59 -20.75 6.05
CA PRO A 223 -18.07 -22.08 5.77
C PRO A 223 -17.31 -22.16 4.44
#